data_AF-A0A535P7F7-F1
#
_entry.id   AF-A0A535P7F7-F1
#
_cell.length_a   1.000
_cell.length_b   1.000
_cell.length_c   1.000
_cell.angle_alpha   90.00
_cell.angle_beta   90.00
_cell.angle_gamma   90.00
#
_symmetry.space_group_name_H-M   'P 1'
#
loop_
_entity.id
_entity.type
_entity.pdbx_description
1 polymer ?
#
loop_
_entity_poly.entity_id
_entity_poly.type
_entity_poly.pdbx_seq_one_letter_code
_entity_poly.pdbx_strand_id
1 'polypeptide(L)' 'MMNAEALIGKALGTCTLQEVIGQGGMGAVFLAQQSRPRRQVAVKVLLPAASLTAHQRAAFLERFRR' A
#
# COMPACT_ATOMS: atom_id res chain seq x y z
N MET A 1 -8.23 -11.45 -7.33
CA MET A 1 -7.12 -10.50 -7.59
C MET A 1 -7.56 -9.12 -7.16
N MET A 2 -6.70 -8.35 -6.50
CA MET A 2 -7.00 -6.95 -6.16
C MET A 2 -6.83 -6.09 -7.41
N ASN A 3 -7.84 -5.30 -7.75
CA ASN A 3 -7.70 -4.26 -8.75
C ASN A 3 -7.08 -3.02 -8.09
N ALA A 4 -5.75 -2.93 -8.10
CA ALA A 4 -5.02 -1.82 -7.47
C ALA A 4 -5.33 -0.47 -8.13
N GLU A 5 -5.57 -0.46 -9.44
CA GLU A 5 -5.89 0.76 -10.20
C GLU A 5 -7.18 1.42 -9.71
N ALA A 6 -8.13 0.63 -9.18
CA ALA A 6 -9.36 1.16 -8.60
C ALA A 6 -9.15 2.08 -7.38
N LEU A 7 -7.95 2.09 -6.80
CA LEU A 7 -7.58 2.96 -5.70
C LEU A 7 -6.92 4.27 -6.13
N ILE A 8 -6.55 4.42 -7.40
CA ILE A 8 -5.99 5.66 -7.93
C ILE A 8 -7.00 6.81 -7.73
N GLY A 9 -6.50 7.98 -7.33
CA GLY A 9 -7.30 9.16 -6.99
C GLY A 9 -7.93 9.12 -5.60
N LYS A 10 -7.94 7.96 -4.90
CA LYS A 10 -8.46 7.89 -3.54
C LYS A 10 -7.49 8.51 -2.54
N ALA A 11 -8.05 9.18 -1.54
CA ALA A 11 -7.30 9.66 -0.38
C ALA A 11 -7.26 8.58 0.71
N LEU A 12 -6.05 8.25 1.18
CA LEU A 12 -5.81 7.45 2.37
C LEU A 12 -5.08 8.32 3.39
N GLY A 13 -5.79 8.75 4.44
CA GLY A 13 -5.29 9.76 5.37
C GLY A 13 -4.99 11.07 4.64
N THR A 14 -3.76 11.58 4.75
CA THR A 14 -3.30 12.80 4.08
C THR A 14 -2.74 12.57 2.67
N CYS A 15 -2.78 11.34 2.16
CA CYS A 15 -2.11 10.95 0.93
C CYS A 15 -3.11 10.59 -0.17
N THR A 16 -3.05 11.26 -1.32
CA THR A 16 -3.83 10.88 -2.50
C THR A 16 -3.02 9.97 -3.40
N LEU A 17 -3.53 8.78 -3.72
CA LEU A 17 -2.85 7.79 -4.56
C LEU A 17 -2.86 8.24 -6.02
N GLN A 18 -1.73 8.19 -6.71
CA GLN A 18 -1.58 8.69 -8.08
C GLN A 18 -1.37 7.57 -9.09
N GLU A 19 -0.43 6.67 -8.82
CA GLU A 19 -0.10 5.55 -9.71
C GLU A 19 0.42 4.35 -8.91
N VAL A 20 0.31 3.14 -9.48
CA VAL A 20 0.92 1.93 -8.91
C VAL A 20 2.38 1.87 -9.34
N ILE A 21 3.30 1.90 -8.39
CA ILE A 21 4.76 1.80 -8.63
C ILE A 21 5.33 0.43 -8.28
N GLY A 22 4.52 -0.46 -7.72
CA GLY A 22 4.91 -1.86 -7.49
C GLY A 22 3.75 -2.70 -6.98
N GLN A 23 3.70 -3.97 -7.36
CA GLN A 23 2.67 -4.90 -6.93
C GLN A 23 3.28 -6.26 -6.63
N GLY A 24 2.80 -6.92 -5.57
CA GLY A 24 3.24 -8.27 -5.22
C GLY A 24 2.21 -9.00 -4.35
N GLY A 25 2.57 -10.19 -3.87
CA GLY A 25 1.64 -11.07 -3.14
C GLY A 25 1.07 -10.49 -1.83
N MET A 26 1.58 -9.35 -1.36
CA MET A 26 1.14 -8.71 -0.10
C MET A 26 0.32 -7.43 -0.31
N GLY A 27 0.13 -7.00 -1.57
CA GLY A 27 -0.54 -5.76 -1.91
C GLY A 27 0.16 -4.95 -3.00
N ALA A 28 -0.16 -3.66 -3.05
CA ALA A 28 0.36 -2.73 -4.04
C ALA A 28 0.97 -1.50 -3.36
N VAL A 29 2.03 -0.97 -3.96
CA VAL A 29 2.72 0.26 -3.58
C VAL A 29 2.36 1.32 -4.60
N PHE A 30 1.91 2.46 -4.10
CA PHE A 30 1.50 3.59 -4.91
C PHE A 30 2.46 4.77 -4.72
N LEU A 31 2.73 5.50 -5.78
CA LEU A 31 3.13 6.90 -5.64
C LEU A 31 1.93 7.68 -5.15
N ALA A 32 2.11 8.49 -4.11
CA ALA A 32 1.06 9.30 -3.55
C ALA A 32 1.53 10.71 -3.24
N GLN A 33 0.63 11.68 -3.34
CA GLN A 33 0.87 13.05 -2.92
C GLN A 33 0.37 13.24 -1.49
N GLN A 34 1.29 13.45 -0.54
CA GLN A 34 0.93 13.88 0.81
C GLN A 34 0.56 15.38 0.80
N SER A 35 -0.53 15.76 1.45
CA SER A 35 -0.99 17.16 1.49
C SER A 35 -0.16 18.04 2.44
N ARG A 36 0.21 17.53 3.63
CA ARG A 36 1.04 18.25 4.62
C ARG A 36 1.98 17.29 5.39
N PRO A 37 3.30 17.55 5.39
CA PRO A 37 4.01 18.45 4.46
C PRO A 37 3.78 17.99 3.01
N ARG A 38 3.85 18.92 2.05
CA ARG A 38 3.61 18.62 0.65
C ARG A 38 4.81 17.89 0.05
N ARG A 39 4.68 16.58 -0.18
CA ARG A 39 5.73 15.74 -0.78
C ARG A 39 5.15 14.49 -1.43
N GLN A 40 5.90 13.93 -2.37
CA GLN A 40 5.61 12.60 -2.88
C GLN A 40 6.09 11.54 -1.89
N VAL A 41 5.28 10.50 -1.69
CA VAL A 41 5.56 9.39 -0.78
C VAL A 41 5.13 8.07 -1.41
N ALA A 42 5.76 6.97 -0.99
CA ALA A 42 5.29 5.63 -1.32
C ALA A 42 4.25 5.17 -0.28
N VAL A 43 3.05 4.80 -0.73
CA VAL A 43 2.00 4.23 0.13
C VAL A 43 1.78 2.78 -0.24
N LYS A 44 2.02 1.87 0.70
CA LYS A 44 1.77 0.44 0.51
C LYS A 44 0.38 0.08 1.04
N VAL A 45 -0.54 -0.26 0.15
CA VAL A 45 -1.87 -0.77 0.47
C VAL A 45 -1.81 -2.29 0.52
N LEU A 46 -2.29 -2.86 1.61
CA LEU A 46 -2.22 -4.30 1.89
C LEU A 46 -3.48 -5.02 1.43
N LEU A 47 -3.31 -6.25 0.97
CA LEU A 47 -4.44 -7.17 0.79
C LEU A 47 -5.05 -7.51 2.16
N PRO A 48 -6.37 -7.77 2.23
CA PRO A 48 -7.01 -8.27 3.45
C PRO A 48 -6.26 -9.48 4.01
N ALA A 49 -6.10 -9.56 5.34
CA ALA A 49 -5.32 -10.61 5.99
C ALA A 49 -5.79 -12.04 5.68
N ALA A 50 -7.06 -12.22 5.28
CA ALA A 50 -7.60 -13.48 4.80
C ALA A 50 -6.93 -13.98 3.50
N SER A 51 -6.26 -13.10 2.77
CA SER A 51 -5.51 -13.43 1.55
C SER A 51 -4.03 -13.73 1.80
N LEU A 52 -3.55 -13.61 3.04
CA LEU A 52 -2.15 -13.89 3.40
C LEU A 52 -2.05 -15.22 4.15
N THR A 53 -1.06 -16.04 3.81
CA THR A 53 -0.74 -17.21 4.62
C THR A 53 -0.15 -16.80 5.98
N ALA A 54 -0.20 -17.68 6.97
CA ALA A 54 0.37 -17.42 8.30
C ALA A 54 1.86 -17.01 8.22
N HIS A 55 2.63 -17.66 7.34
CA HIS A 55 4.04 -17.34 7.11
C HIS A 55 4.23 -15.94 6.50
N GLN A 56 3.44 -15.58 5.49
CA GLN A 56 3.50 -14.25 4.87
C GLN A 56 3.13 -13.15 5.87
N ARG A 57 2.15 -13.39 6.75
CA ARG A 57 1.76 -12.46 7.81
C ARG A 57 2.87 -12.28 8.85
N ALA A 58 3.56 -13.34 9.27
CA ALA A 58 4.66 -13.25 10.23
C ALA A 58 5.85 -12.46 9.66
N ALA A 59 6.32 -12.83 8.47
CA ALA A 59 7.40 -12.12 7.78
C ALA A 59 7.06 -10.65 7.49
N PHE A 60 5.77 -10.34 7.27
CA PHE A 60 5.28 -8.98 7.13
C PHE A 60 5.49 -8.16 8.40
N LEU A 61 4.92 -8.61 9.52
CA LEU A 61 4.91 -7.86 10.78
C LEU A 61 6.33 -7.53 11.23
N GLU A 62 7.27 -8.46 11.03
CA GLU A 62 8.68 -8.26 11.35
C GLU A 62 9.37 -7.18 10.50
N ARG A 63 8.96 -7.01 9.23
CA ARG A 63 9.50 -5.96 8.34
C ARG A 63 8.91 -4.57 8.61
N PHE A 64 7.73 -4.50 9.23
CA PHE A 64 7.06 -3.23 9.57
C PHE A 64 7.36 -2.74 10.99
N ARG A 65 8.00 -3.58 11.80
CA ARG A 65 8.43 -3.26 13.17
C ARG A 65 9.83 -2.63 13.27
N ARG A 66 10.56 -2.60 12.15
CA ARG A 66 11.90 -2.00 12.04
C ARG A 66 11.79 -0.64 11.39
#